data_AF-A0A434EPH0-F1
#
_entry.id   AF-A0A434EPH0-F1
#
_cell.length_a   1.000
_cell.length_b   1.000
_cell.length_c   1.000
_cell.angle_alpha   90.00
_cell.angle_beta   90.00
_cell.angle_gamma   90.00
#
_symmetry.space_group_name_H-M   'P 1'
#
loop_
_entity.id
_entity.type
_entity.pdbx_description
1 polymer ?
#
loop_
_entity_poly.entity_id
_entity_poly.type
_entity_poly.pdbx_seq_one_letter_code
_entity_poly.pdbx_strand_id
1 'polypeptide(L)'
;MQAEAIMTTPVVGIEPSASITEAAGLMLSKKISGLPVIRRDGTLVGIVSEGDFLRRGELGTKRKRSRWLELLVSPGRAADEYVQANGRRIEEVMTEDLVTASPGASIAEIVELMTRRHVKRIPVVDGGKVVGIITRTDLLRALLNVLPDAGPAFVDDEQIRQKIIAELATQKWAGKEMICVTVGNGVVELSGAIFDERERQAAIVAAENVAGVKAVKDNLFCAEPLSVVLVS
;
A
#
# COMPACT_ATOMS: atom_id res chain seq x y z
N MET A 1 -13.35 1.57 6.56
CA MET A 1 -12.25 1.83 7.53
C MET A 1 -11.67 3.20 7.21
N GLN A 2 -11.43 4.03 8.23
CA GLN A 2 -10.93 5.41 8.09
C GLN A 2 -9.52 5.57 8.68
N ALA A 3 -8.86 6.67 8.37
CA ALA A 3 -7.49 6.98 8.77
C ALA A 3 -7.29 6.89 10.30
N GLU A 4 -8.20 7.51 11.06
CA GLU A 4 -8.14 7.53 12.52
C GLU A 4 -8.18 6.15 13.18
N ALA A 5 -8.80 5.17 12.52
CA ALA A 5 -8.92 3.81 13.05
C ALA A 5 -7.61 3.00 12.96
N ILE A 6 -6.64 3.43 12.13
CA ILE A 6 -5.40 2.68 11.90
C ILE A 6 -4.13 3.51 12.09
N MET A 7 -4.26 4.83 12.24
CA MET A 7 -3.11 5.72 12.40
C MET A 7 -2.34 5.41 13.69
N THR A 8 -1.02 5.55 13.63
CA THR A 8 -0.18 5.46 14.81
C THR A 8 -0.26 6.76 15.61
N THR A 9 -0.57 6.64 16.90
CA THR A 9 -0.57 7.73 17.89
C THR A 9 0.05 7.23 19.21
N PRO A 10 0.76 8.09 19.98
CA PRO A 10 1.15 9.47 19.65
C PRO A 10 2.22 9.53 18.54
N VAL A 11 2.23 10.63 17.79
CA VAL A 11 3.20 10.83 16.70
C VAL A 11 4.56 11.22 17.26
N VAL A 12 5.60 10.48 16.89
CA VAL A 12 6.98 10.88 17.13
C VAL A 12 7.40 11.83 16.02
N GLY A 13 7.53 13.12 16.34
CA GLY A 13 8.01 14.16 15.43
C GLY A 13 9.31 14.81 15.90
N ILE A 14 9.82 15.75 15.11
CA ILE A 14 11.03 16.52 15.43
C ILE A 14 10.88 18.01 15.10
N GLU A 15 11.51 18.87 15.88
CA GLU A 15 11.50 20.32 15.64
C GLU A 15 12.34 20.71 14.41
N PRO A 16 11.96 21.76 13.66
CA PRO A 16 12.69 22.21 12.47
C PRO A 16 14.12 22.67 12.78
N SER A 17 14.32 23.25 13.97
CA SER A 17 15.63 23.71 14.42
C SER A 17 16.54 22.62 14.95
N ALA A 18 16.03 21.39 15.13
CA ALA A 18 16.83 20.28 15.63
C ALA A 18 17.95 19.93 14.65
N SER A 19 19.00 19.31 15.19
CA SER A 19 20.12 18.82 14.41
C SER A 19 19.81 17.49 13.74
N ILE A 20 20.55 17.20 12.68
CA ILE A 20 20.41 15.92 11.96
C ILE A 20 20.91 14.74 12.79
N THR A 21 21.88 14.96 13.68
CA THR A 21 22.32 13.93 14.64
C THR A 21 21.19 13.54 15.59
N GLU A 22 20.44 14.52 16.11
CA GLU A 22 19.28 14.25 16.96
C GLU A 22 18.20 13.48 16.19
N ALA A 23 17.92 13.88 14.95
CA ALA A 23 16.95 13.20 14.10
C ALA A 23 17.34 11.75 13.79
N ALA A 24 18.59 11.53 13.40
CA ALA A 24 19.12 10.18 13.13
C ALA A 24 19.11 9.32 14.40
N GLY A 25 19.52 9.88 15.55
CA GLY A 25 19.45 9.18 16.84
C GLY A 25 18.02 8.82 17.24
N LEU A 26 17.06 9.71 17.02
CA LEU A 26 15.65 9.46 17.27
C LEU A 26 15.10 8.36 16.35
N MET A 27 15.41 8.40 15.05
CA MET A 27 15.03 7.37 14.09
C MET A 27 15.56 5.99 14.47
N LEU A 28 16.85 5.90 14.82
CA LEU A 28 17.49 4.65 15.23
C LEU A 28 16.90 4.09 16.54
N SER A 29 16.74 4.94 17.55
CA SER A 29 16.22 4.52 18.86
C SER A 29 14.77 4.06 18.80
N LYS A 30 13.94 4.69 17.95
CA LYS A 30 12.55 4.33 17.75
C LYS A 30 12.33 3.32 16.62
N LYS A 31 13.40 2.92 15.91
CA LYS A 31 13.36 2.02 14.75
C LYS A 31 12.36 2.49 13.67
N ILE A 32 12.38 3.79 13.38
CA ILE A 32 11.52 4.43 12.37
C ILE A 32 12.36 5.03 11.25
N SER A 33 11.85 4.95 10.02
CA SER A 33 12.57 5.37 8.81
C SER A 33 12.32 6.83 8.39
N GLY A 34 11.63 7.59 9.23
CA GLY A 34 11.31 8.98 8.97
C GLY A 34 10.46 9.61 10.07
N LEU A 35 10.46 10.94 10.07
CA LEU A 35 9.85 11.78 11.08
C LEU A 35 9.06 12.90 10.39
N PRO A 36 7.82 13.19 10.80
CA PRO A 36 7.22 14.48 10.53
C PRO A 36 8.01 15.56 11.28
N VAL A 37 8.25 16.68 10.61
CA VAL A 37 8.84 17.87 11.20
C VAL A 37 7.70 18.73 11.69
N ILE A 38 7.60 18.86 13.01
CA ILE A 38 6.47 19.48 13.71
C ILE A 38 7.03 20.62 14.56
N ARG A 39 6.41 21.80 14.48
CA ARG A 39 6.70 22.92 15.40
C ARG A 39 6.07 22.66 16.77
N ARG A 40 6.52 23.40 17.78
CA ARG A 40 6.01 23.30 19.16
C ARG A 40 4.51 23.49 19.30
N ASP A 41 3.91 24.25 18.39
CA ASP A 41 2.47 24.49 18.36
C ASP A 41 1.69 23.29 17.78
N GLY A 42 2.36 22.25 17.28
CA GLY A 42 1.79 21.05 16.64
C GLY A 42 1.64 21.15 15.12
N THR A 43 2.08 22.25 14.51
CA THR A 43 1.96 22.47 13.05
C THR A 43 2.99 21.63 12.29
N LEU A 44 2.54 20.91 11.26
CA LEU A 44 3.42 20.18 10.33
C LEU A 44 4.09 21.16 9.37
N VAL A 45 5.42 21.06 9.21
CA VAL A 45 6.18 21.95 8.31
C VAL A 45 7.10 21.21 7.35
N GLY A 46 7.31 19.92 7.56
CA GLY A 46 8.13 19.12 6.66
C GLY A 46 8.08 17.64 7.01
N ILE A 47 8.78 16.84 6.21
CA ILE A 47 9.06 15.44 6.50
C ILE A 47 10.55 15.21 6.27
N VAL A 48 11.17 14.43 7.16
CA VAL A 48 12.54 13.93 6.98
C VAL A 48 12.54 12.41 7.01
N SER A 49 13.38 11.79 6.18
CA SER A 49 13.47 10.35 6.01
C SER A 49 14.92 9.88 5.97
N GLU A 50 15.13 8.58 6.12
CA GLU A 50 16.46 7.97 5.90
C GLU A 50 17.04 8.35 4.53
N GLY A 51 16.21 8.48 3.50
CA GLY A 51 16.65 8.86 2.15
C GLY A 51 17.31 10.24 2.10
N ASP A 52 16.89 11.16 2.97
CA ASP A 52 17.46 12.51 3.08
C ASP A 52 18.83 12.46 3.78
N PHE A 53 19.03 11.50 4.69
CA PHE A 53 20.32 11.27 5.36
C PHE A 53 21.31 10.45 4.52
N LEU A 54 20.81 9.61 3.62
CA LEU A 54 21.64 8.78 2.75
C LEU A 54 22.27 9.55 1.58
N ARG A 55 21.81 10.77 1.26
CA ARG A 55 22.28 11.58 0.11
C ARG A 55 23.21 12.71 0.56
N ARG A 56 24.14 12.41 1.45
CA ARG A 56 24.95 13.40 2.15
C ARG A 56 26.37 13.51 1.64
N GLY A 57 26.96 14.69 1.83
CA GLY A 57 28.35 14.94 1.46
C GLY A 57 29.36 14.15 2.30
N GLU A 58 29.07 13.99 3.59
CA GLU A 58 29.92 13.27 4.54
C GLU A 58 30.04 11.77 4.21
N LEU A 59 29.03 11.22 3.53
CA LEU A 59 29.02 9.83 3.08
C LEU A 59 29.55 9.65 1.65
N GLY A 60 29.87 10.74 0.95
CA GLY A 60 30.29 10.69 -0.46
C GLY A 60 29.19 10.22 -1.43
N THR A 61 27.95 10.11 -0.97
CA THR A 61 26.79 9.56 -1.69
C THR A 61 25.92 10.65 -2.33
N LYS A 62 26.50 11.84 -2.57
CA LYS A 62 25.82 12.94 -3.26
C LYS A 62 25.25 12.43 -4.59
N ARG A 63 24.04 12.89 -4.94
CA ARG A 63 23.37 12.51 -6.19
C ARG A 63 24.25 12.97 -7.36
N LYS A 64 24.96 12.04 -8.01
CA LYS A 64 25.71 12.33 -9.23
C LYS A 64 24.72 12.43 -10.39
N ARG A 65 24.61 13.61 -11.00
CA ARG A 65 23.89 13.79 -12.27
C ARG A 65 24.83 13.47 -13.44
N SER A 66 24.25 13.21 -14.61
CA SER A 66 25.04 13.19 -15.84
C SER A 66 25.57 14.60 -16.13
N ARG A 67 26.80 14.71 -16.66
CA ARG A 67 27.46 16.01 -16.94
C ARG A 67 26.62 16.98 -17.77
N TRP A 68 25.77 16.49 -18.67
CA TRP A 68 24.90 17.33 -19.48
C TRP A 68 23.75 17.95 -18.67
N LEU A 69 23.28 17.27 -17.62
CA LEU A 69 22.26 17.80 -16.72
C LEU A 69 22.86 18.88 -15.81
N GLU A 70 24.14 18.81 -15.46
CA GLU A 70 24.82 19.87 -14.67
C GLU A 70 24.82 21.21 -15.42
N LEU A 71 25.02 21.19 -16.74
CA LEU A 71 24.96 22.38 -17.59
C LEU A 71 23.57 23.02 -17.67
N LEU A 72 22.50 22.29 -17.31
CA LEU A 72 21.12 22.78 -17.32
C LEU A 72 20.62 23.18 -15.92
N VAL A 73 21.41 22.96 -14.87
CA VAL A 73 21.03 23.33 -13.51
C VAL A 73 21.25 24.83 -13.33
N SER A 74 20.17 25.55 -13.01
CA SER A 74 20.26 26.97 -12.65
C SER A 74 21.08 27.14 -11.36
N PRO A 75 21.80 28.27 -11.19
CA PRO A 75 22.56 28.54 -9.97
C PRO A 75 21.75 28.39 -8.68
N GLY A 76 20.46 28.79 -8.70
CA GLY A 76 19.57 28.64 -7.55
C GLY A 76 19.34 27.17 -7.17
N ARG A 77 19.06 26.30 -8.15
CA ARG A 77 18.85 24.87 -7.88
C ARG A 77 20.12 24.17 -7.40
N ALA A 78 21.30 24.59 -7.88
CA ALA A 78 22.57 24.10 -7.36
C ALA A 78 22.79 24.52 -5.90
N ALA A 79 22.38 25.73 -5.53
CA ALA A 79 22.44 26.21 -4.14
C ALA A 79 21.51 25.39 -3.23
N ASP A 80 20.27 25.12 -3.65
CA ASP A 80 19.32 24.28 -2.91
C ASP A 80 19.88 22.85 -2.68
N GLU A 81 20.46 22.24 -3.72
CA GLU A 81 21.08 20.92 -3.61
C GLU A 81 22.29 20.92 -2.67
N TYR A 82 23.06 22.02 -2.65
CA TYR A 82 24.16 22.19 -1.69
C TYR A 82 23.64 22.28 -0.25
N VAL A 83 22.60 23.09 0.01
CA VAL A 83 22.00 23.21 1.34
C VAL A 83 21.44 21.85 1.77
N GLN A 84 20.70 21.15 0.92
CA GLN A 84 20.15 19.83 1.26
C GLN A 84 21.25 18.79 1.56
N ALA A 85 22.38 18.82 0.85
CA ALA A 85 23.46 17.84 1.01
C ALA A 85 24.43 18.13 2.16
N ASN A 86 24.51 19.38 2.63
CA ASN A 86 25.48 19.81 3.65
C ASN A 86 24.83 20.49 4.87
N GLY A 87 23.51 20.69 4.86
CA GLY A 87 22.74 21.25 5.96
C GLY A 87 22.91 20.44 7.24
N ARG A 88 22.76 21.13 8.37
CA ARG A 88 22.94 20.56 9.72
C ARG A 88 21.64 20.58 10.52
N ARG A 89 20.71 21.46 10.17
CA ARG A 89 19.39 21.57 10.79
C ARG A 89 18.33 20.86 9.96
N ILE A 90 17.27 20.41 10.61
CA ILE A 90 16.22 19.65 9.94
C ILE A 90 15.49 20.48 8.88
N GLU A 91 15.22 21.76 9.16
CA GLU A 91 14.58 22.65 8.17
C GLU A 91 15.40 22.87 6.88
N GLU A 92 16.72 22.64 6.92
CA GLU A 92 17.60 22.79 5.75
C GLU A 92 17.58 21.54 4.85
N VAL A 93 17.12 20.40 5.37
CA VAL A 93 17.19 19.10 4.68
C VAL A 93 15.83 18.41 4.52
N MET A 94 14.81 18.90 5.22
CA MET A 94 13.45 18.36 5.14
C MET A 94 12.83 18.57 3.76
N THR A 95 11.87 17.73 3.41
CA THR A 95 11.00 17.94 2.26
C THR A 95 9.75 18.72 2.70
N GLU A 96 9.48 19.82 2.00
CA GLU A 96 8.32 20.70 2.25
C GLU A 96 7.08 20.36 1.38
N ASP A 97 7.21 19.46 0.40
CA ASP A 97 6.07 18.94 -0.37
C ASP A 97 5.23 17.98 0.50
N LEU A 98 4.40 18.58 1.34
CA LEU A 98 3.61 17.90 2.34
C LEU A 98 2.40 17.22 1.71
N VAL A 99 2.41 15.89 1.73
CA VAL A 99 1.22 15.06 1.44
C VAL A 99 0.60 14.65 2.77
N THR A 100 -0.63 15.06 3.03
CA THR A 100 -1.35 14.81 4.29
C THR A 100 -2.74 14.23 4.03
N ALA A 101 -3.35 13.67 5.07
CA ALA A 101 -4.74 13.20 5.07
C ALA A 101 -5.49 13.72 6.29
N SER A 102 -6.83 13.78 6.22
CA SER A 102 -7.68 14.06 7.38
C SER A 102 -7.98 12.79 8.18
N PRO A 103 -8.39 12.88 9.46
CA PRO A 103 -8.76 11.72 10.27
C PRO A 103 -9.88 10.86 9.66
N GLY A 104 -10.81 11.51 8.96
CA GLY A 104 -11.94 10.85 8.31
C GLY A 104 -11.62 10.26 6.93
N ALA A 105 -10.41 10.46 6.39
CA ALA A 105 -10.03 9.96 5.06
C ALA A 105 -10.12 8.42 5.01
N SER A 106 -10.60 7.90 3.89
CA SER A 106 -10.70 6.45 3.67
C SER A 106 -9.33 5.82 3.43
N ILE A 107 -9.20 4.53 3.75
CA ILE A 107 -7.97 3.78 3.45
C ILE A 107 -7.67 3.76 1.95
N ALA A 108 -8.70 3.70 1.09
CA ALA A 108 -8.54 3.72 -0.36
C ALA A 108 -7.87 5.02 -0.82
N GLU A 109 -8.32 6.18 -0.34
CA GLU A 109 -7.72 7.49 -0.64
C GLU A 109 -6.27 7.56 -0.16
N ILE A 110 -5.98 7.04 1.04
CA ILE A 110 -4.61 6.99 1.59
C ILE A 110 -3.68 6.15 0.71
N VAL A 111 -4.14 4.96 0.30
CA VAL A 111 -3.36 4.06 -0.58
C VAL A 111 -3.13 4.71 -1.94
N GLU A 112 -4.13 5.37 -2.50
CA GLU A 112 -4.01 6.12 -3.74
C GLU A 112 -3.00 7.26 -3.62
N LEU A 113 -3.07 8.05 -2.55
CA LEU A 113 -2.11 9.12 -2.26
C LEU A 113 -0.67 8.58 -2.13
N MET A 114 -0.48 7.51 -1.37
CA MET A 114 0.84 6.88 -1.20
C MET A 114 1.42 6.40 -2.54
N THR A 115 0.57 5.83 -3.39
CA THR A 115 0.97 5.26 -4.67
C THR A 115 1.30 6.35 -5.68
N ARG A 116 0.39 7.32 -5.87
CA ARG A 116 0.55 8.42 -6.83
C ARG A 116 1.71 9.35 -6.47
N ARG A 117 1.89 9.64 -5.18
CA ARG A 117 2.96 10.54 -4.71
C ARG A 117 4.25 9.80 -4.37
N HIS A 118 4.27 8.47 -4.53
CA HIS A 118 5.40 7.59 -4.18
C HIS A 118 5.92 7.77 -2.75
N VAL A 119 5.03 8.13 -1.82
CA VAL A 119 5.37 8.31 -0.40
C VAL A 119 5.15 7.02 0.38
N LYS A 120 5.92 6.84 1.46
CA LYS A 120 5.86 5.65 2.32
C LYS A 120 5.02 5.87 3.59
N ARG A 121 4.69 7.13 3.86
CA ARG A 121 3.99 7.58 5.06
C ARG A 121 3.21 8.85 4.77
N ILE A 122 2.10 9.03 5.45
CA ILE A 122 1.21 10.18 5.33
C ILE A 122 0.88 10.67 6.74
N PRO A 123 1.31 11.86 7.14
CA PRO A 123 0.83 12.51 8.36
C PRO A 123 -0.68 12.76 8.26
N VAL A 124 -1.38 12.46 9.34
CA VAL A 124 -2.81 12.77 9.51
C VAL A 124 -2.89 14.10 10.27
N VAL A 125 -3.59 15.06 9.67
CA VAL A 125 -3.67 16.44 10.16
C VAL A 125 -5.13 16.82 10.38
N ASP A 126 -5.41 17.42 11.53
CA ASP A 126 -6.71 18.00 11.88
C ASP A 126 -6.52 19.42 12.43
N GLY A 127 -7.31 20.38 11.95
CA GLY A 127 -7.15 21.79 12.33
C GLY A 127 -5.74 22.37 12.11
N GLY A 128 -4.98 21.83 11.14
CA GLY A 128 -3.58 22.22 10.89
C GLY A 128 -2.56 21.61 11.85
N LYS A 129 -2.99 20.72 12.76
CA LYS A 129 -2.14 20.02 13.73
C LYS A 129 -1.99 18.55 13.41
N VAL A 130 -0.80 18.01 13.61
CA VAL A 130 -0.56 16.57 13.41
C VAL A 130 -1.24 15.79 14.52
N VAL A 131 -2.19 14.94 14.16
CA VAL A 131 -2.92 14.07 15.09
C VAL A 131 -2.57 12.60 14.96
N GLY A 132 -1.92 12.21 13.85
CA GLY A 132 -1.51 10.83 13.60
C GLY A 132 -0.53 10.70 12.45
N ILE A 133 -0.04 9.49 12.23
CA ILE A 133 0.72 9.14 11.02
C ILE A 133 0.33 7.74 10.56
N ILE A 134 0.17 7.58 9.25
CA ILE A 134 -0.08 6.28 8.64
C ILE A 134 1.11 5.90 7.79
N THR A 135 1.60 4.69 8.00
CA THR A 135 2.70 4.07 7.26
C THR A 135 2.20 2.85 6.49
N ARG A 136 3.02 2.37 5.55
CA ARG A 136 2.75 1.08 4.87
C ARG A 136 2.58 -0.09 5.85
N THR A 137 3.30 -0.07 6.97
CA THR A 137 3.17 -1.11 8.00
C THR A 137 1.80 -1.05 8.67
N ASP A 138 1.24 0.13 8.90
CA ASP A 138 -0.11 0.27 9.46
C ASP A 138 -1.18 -0.26 8.50
N LEU A 139 -1.01 0.00 7.19
CA LEU A 139 -1.87 -0.57 6.15
C LEU A 139 -1.79 -2.11 6.11
N LEU A 140 -0.60 -2.68 6.26
CA LEU A 140 -0.43 -4.14 6.35
C LEU A 140 -1.08 -4.73 7.59
N ARG A 141 -0.97 -4.08 8.75
CA ARG A 141 -1.68 -4.51 9.97
C ARG A 141 -3.19 -4.42 9.80
N ALA A 142 -3.68 -3.35 9.18
CA ALA A 142 -5.09 -3.19 8.87
C ALA A 142 -5.60 -4.30 7.94
N LEU A 143 -4.80 -4.70 6.95
CA LEU A 143 -5.12 -5.82 6.06
C LEU A 143 -5.25 -7.15 6.82
N LEU A 144 -4.33 -7.44 7.75
CA LEU A 144 -4.39 -8.67 8.56
C LEU A 144 -5.66 -8.76 9.41
N ASN A 145 -6.24 -7.64 9.82
CA ASN A 145 -7.50 -7.61 10.58
C ASN A 145 -8.76 -7.80 9.71
N VAL A 146 -8.64 -7.69 8.38
CA VAL A 146 -9.75 -7.82 7.42
C VAL A 146 -9.72 -9.17 6.71
N LEU A 147 -8.53 -9.73 6.48
CA LEU A 147 -8.42 -11.06 5.89
C LEU A 147 -9.15 -12.07 6.81
N PRO A 148 -10.04 -12.91 6.25
CA PRO A 148 -10.75 -13.90 7.04
C PRO A 148 -9.74 -14.86 7.67
N ASP A 149 -9.89 -15.13 8.97
CA ASP A 149 -9.20 -16.26 9.59
C ASP A 149 -9.62 -17.54 8.84
N ALA A 150 -8.67 -18.41 8.54
CA ALA A 150 -8.90 -19.75 8.01
C ALA A 150 -9.50 -20.68 9.10
N GLY A 151 -10.49 -20.19 9.82
CA GLY A 151 -11.19 -20.89 10.89
C GLY A 151 -12.48 -21.54 10.39
N PRO A 152 -12.89 -22.67 10.99
CA PRO A 152 -14.15 -23.32 10.66
C PRO A 152 -15.32 -22.49 11.21
N ALA A 153 -15.77 -21.51 10.43
CA ALA A 153 -17.12 -20.99 10.64
C ALA A 153 -18.08 -22.13 10.26
N PHE A 154 -18.98 -22.51 11.17
CA PHE A 154 -20.11 -23.40 10.87
C PHE A 154 -21.05 -22.68 9.91
N VAL A 155 -20.67 -22.63 8.64
CA VAL A 155 -21.45 -22.10 7.53
C VAL A 155 -22.05 -23.31 6.85
N ASP A 156 -23.37 -23.31 6.69
CA ASP A 156 -24.08 -24.33 5.92
C ASP A 156 -23.54 -24.36 4.47
N ASP A 157 -23.41 -25.55 3.87
CA ASP A 157 -22.83 -25.72 2.54
C ASP A 157 -23.57 -24.90 1.49
N GLU A 158 -24.88 -24.72 1.64
CA GLU A 158 -25.69 -23.88 0.76
C GLU A 158 -25.32 -22.40 0.89
N GLN A 159 -25.00 -21.92 2.10
CA GLN A 159 -24.53 -20.55 2.31
C GLN A 159 -23.13 -20.35 1.73
N ILE A 160 -22.23 -21.34 1.85
CA ILE A 160 -20.92 -21.31 1.19
C ILE A 160 -21.11 -21.21 -0.33
N ARG A 161 -21.95 -22.09 -0.90
CA ARG A 161 -22.25 -22.13 -2.34
C ARG A 161 -22.78 -20.78 -2.84
N GLN A 162 -23.77 -20.21 -2.15
CA GLN A 162 -24.36 -18.92 -2.52
C GLN A 162 -23.33 -17.78 -2.47
N LYS A 163 -22.44 -17.77 -1.46
CA LYS A 163 -21.35 -16.77 -1.37
C LYS A 163 -20.37 -16.87 -2.53
N ILE A 164 -19.96 -18.10 -2.92
CA ILE A 164 -19.05 -18.29 -4.06
C ILE A 164 -19.71 -17.85 -5.37
N ILE A 165 -20.97 -18.21 -5.59
CA ILE A 165 -21.72 -17.79 -6.79
C ILE A 165 -21.86 -16.27 -6.84
N ALA A 166 -22.20 -15.64 -5.71
CA ALA A 166 -22.30 -14.19 -5.61
C ALA A 166 -20.94 -13.52 -5.91
N GLU A 167 -19.84 -14.05 -5.36
CA GLU A 167 -18.48 -13.56 -5.61
C GLU A 167 -18.15 -13.64 -7.11
N LEU A 168 -18.26 -14.83 -7.72
CA LEU A 168 -18.01 -15.04 -9.14
C LEU A 168 -18.87 -14.13 -10.02
N ALA A 169 -20.13 -13.89 -9.67
CA ALA A 169 -21.02 -13.01 -10.44
C ALA A 169 -20.58 -11.54 -10.47
N THR A 170 -19.80 -11.07 -9.47
CA THR A 170 -19.22 -9.72 -9.49
C THR A 170 -18.00 -9.58 -10.39
N GLN A 171 -17.40 -10.72 -10.77
CA GLN A 171 -16.13 -10.75 -11.47
C GLN A 171 -16.32 -10.71 -12.99
N LYS A 172 -15.69 -9.73 -13.64
CA LYS A 172 -15.76 -9.55 -15.09
C LYS A 172 -15.19 -10.73 -15.88
N TRP A 173 -14.27 -11.49 -15.28
CA TRP A 173 -13.58 -12.62 -15.91
C TRP A 173 -14.35 -13.94 -15.77
N ALA A 174 -15.32 -14.05 -14.85
CA ALA A 174 -15.94 -15.33 -14.49
C ALA A 174 -17.07 -15.77 -15.43
N GLY A 175 -17.00 -15.42 -16.72
CA GLY A 175 -17.93 -15.77 -17.81
C GLY A 175 -19.32 -16.23 -17.35
N LYS A 176 -20.30 -15.31 -17.32
CA LYS A 176 -21.66 -15.55 -16.78
C LYS A 176 -22.18 -16.94 -17.18
N GLU A 177 -22.36 -17.81 -16.18
CA GLU A 177 -23.00 -19.13 -16.23
C GLU A 177 -22.16 -20.36 -16.65
N MET A 178 -20.86 -20.24 -16.92
CA MET A 178 -20.06 -21.42 -17.34
C MET A 178 -19.33 -22.15 -16.21
N ILE A 179 -19.23 -21.53 -15.03
CA ILE A 179 -18.65 -22.14 -13.83
C ILE A 179 -19.78 -22.56 -12.89
N CYS A 180 -19.96 -23.87 -12.76
CA CYS A 180 -20.86 -24.49 -11.80
C CYS A 180 -20.13 -24.73 -10.47
N VAL A 181 -20.83 -24.46 -9.37
CA VAL A 181 -20.30 -24.58 -8.01
C VAL A 181 -21.19 -25.51 -7.19
N THR A 182 -20.61 -26.57 -6.66
CA THR A 182 -21.24 -27.45 -5.67
C THR A 182 -20.40 -27.48 -4.40
N VAL A 183 -21.04 -27.69 -3.24
CA VAL A 183 -20.36 -27.70 -1.94
C VAL A 183 -20.87 -28.88 -1.12
N GLY A 184 -19.96 -29.61 -0.49
CA GLY A 184 -20.27 -30.69 0.43
C GLY A 184 -19.25 -30.79 1.57
N ASN A 185 -19.71 -30.72 2.81
CA ASN A 185 -18.90 -30.69 4.03
C ASN A 185 -17.80 -29.61 4.05
N GLY A 186 -18.06 -28.47 3.39
CA GLY A 186 -17.09 -27.39 3.18
C GLY A 186 -16.07 -27.66 2.07
N VAL A 187 -16.20 -28.75 1.31
CA VAL A 187 -15.39 -29.00 0.11
C VAL A 187 -16.14 -28.47 -1.10
N VAL A 188 -15.54 -27.52 -1.80
CA VAL A 188 -16.10 -26.91 -3.02
C VAL A 188 -15.63 -27.69 -4.24
N GLU A 189 -16.52 -27.95 -5.17
CA GLU A 189 -16.18 -28.48 -6.48
C GLU A 189 -16.57 -27.45 -7.56
N LEU A 190 -15.57 -27.03 -8.33
CA LEU A 190 -15.72 -26.13 -9.47
C LEU A 190 -15.72 -26.96 -10.74
N SER A 191 -16.77 -26.84 -11.54
CA SER A 191 -16.92 -27.61 -12.80
C SER A 191 -17.48 -26.72 -13.91
N GLY A 192 -17.26 -27.11 -15.16
CA GLY A 192 -17.75 -26.37 -16.33
C GLY A 192 -16.62 -25.85 -17.24
N ALA A 193 -16.98 -24.95 -18.16
CA ALA A 193 -16.11 -24.52 -19.24
C ALA A 193 -15.40 -23.21 -18.91
N ILE A 194 -14.11 -23.14 -19.20
CA ILE A 194 -13.32 -21.90 -19.23
C ILE A 194 -12.65 -21.77 -20.59
N PHE A 195 -12.25 -20.56 -20.96
CA PHE A 195 -11.59 -20.30 -22.25
C PHE A 195 -10.14 -19.83 -22.11
N ASP A 196 -9.71 -19.54 -20.89
CA ASP A 196 -8.35 -19.13 -20.57
C ASP A 196 -7.93 -19.76 -19.25
N GLU A 197 -6.72 -20.30 -19.20
CA GLU A 197 -6.19 -20.96 -18.00
C GLU A 197 -6.06 -19.98 -16.81
N ARG A 198 -5.99 -18.67 -17.07
CA ARG A 198 -6.04 -17.64 -16.02
C ARG A 198 -7.40 -17.58 -15.30
N GLU A 199 -8.48 -17.96 -15.98
CA GLU A 199 -9.83 -18.06 -15.38
C GLU A 199 -9.89 -19.21 -14.37
N ARG A 200 -9.22 -20.35 -14.65
CA ARG A 200 -9.12 -21.48 -13.72
C ARG A 200 -8.58 -21.03 -12.37
N GLN A 201 -7.40 -20.41 -12.39
CA GLN A 201 -6.74 -19.99 -11.16
C GLN A 201 -7.56 -18.93 -10.42
N ALA A 202 -8.20 -18.01 -11.15
CA ALA A 202 -9.06 -17.00 -10.56
C ALA A 202 -10.30 -17.61 -9.89
N ALA A 203 -10.93 -18.62 -10.49
CA ALA A 203 -12.07 -19.33 -9.93
C ALA A 203 -11.71 -20.10 -8.65
N ILE A 204 -10.57 -20.78 -8.64
CA ILE A 204 -10.06 -21.49 -7.46
C ILE A 204 -9.85 -20.50 -6.31
N VAL A 205 -9.15 -19.39 -6.55
CA VAL A 205 -8.87 -18.38 -5.53
C VAL A 205 -10.16 -17.72 -5.02
N ALA A 206 -11.12 -17.44 -5.90
CA ALA A 206 -12.42 -16.89 -5.51
C ALA A 206 -13.17 -17.83 -4.55
N ALA A 207 -13.14 -19.14 -4.83
CA ALA A 207 -13.73 -20.15 -3.94
C ALA A 207 -12.98 -20.27 -2.61
N GLU A 208 -11.64 -20.35 -2.62
CA GLU A 208 -10.82 -20.48 -1.40
C GLU A 208 -10.99 -19.31 -0.42
N ASN A 209 -11.26 -18.11 -0.93
CA ASN A 209 -11.44 -16.91 -0.10
C ASN A 209 -12.80 -16.85 0.62
N VAL A 210 -13.74 -17.76 0.33
CA VAL A 210 -15.03 -17.81 1.01
C VAL A 210 -14.90 -18.52 2.37
N ALA A 211 -15.26 -17.83 3.44
CA ALA A 211 -15.24 -18.39 4.80
C ALA A 211 -16.08 -19.68 4.90
N GLY A 212 -15.48 -20.73 5.46
CA GLY A 212 -16.08 -22.07 5.60
C GLY A 212 -15.58 -23.08 4.55
N VAL A 213 -14.93 -22.62 3.48
CA VAL A 213 -14.28 -23.50 2.51
C VAL A 213 -13.05 -24.16 3.13
N LYS A 214 -13.00 -25.49 3.09
CA LYS A 214 -11.91 -26.32 3.62
C LYS A 214 -10.95 -26.79 2.52
N ALA A 215 -11.48 -26.99 1.32
CA ALA A 215 -10.73 -27.41 0.14
C ALA A 215 -11.52 -27.09 -1.13
N VAL A 216 -10.82 -26.92 -2.24
CA VAL A 216 -11.40 -26.75 -3.58
C VAL A 216 -10.92 -27.89 -4.48
N LYS A 217 -11.87 -28.54 -5.16
CA LYS A 217 -11.64 -29.50 -6.24
C LYS A 217 -11.87 -28.81 -7.57
N ASP A 218 -10.85 -28.85 -8.42
CA ASP A 218 -10.91 -28.29 -9.76
C ASP A 218 -11.26 -29.37 -10.79
N ASN A 219 -12.46 -29.26 -11.36
CA ASN A 219 -12.96 -30.05 -12.48
C ASN A 219 -13.34 -29.14 -13.67
N LEU A 220 -12.72 -27.95 -13.79
CA LEU A 220 -12.93 -27.05 -14.92
C LEU A 220 -12.21 -27.59 -16.16
N PHE A 221 -12.85 -27.51 -17.32
CA PHE A 221 -12.22 -27.84 -18.60
C PHE A 221 -11.97 -26.58 -19.41
N CYS A 222 -10.74 -26.42 -19.90
CA CYS A 222 -10.39 -25.33 -20.79
C CYS A 222 -10.75 -25.72 -22.22
N ALA A 223 -11.79 -25.08 -22.76
CA ALA A 223 -12.16 -25.24 -24.15
C ALA A 223 -11.20 -24.40 -25.01
N GLU A 224 -10.39 -25.06 -25.83
CA GLU A 224 -9.58 -24.33 -26.81
C GLU A 224 -10.52 -23.55 -27.76
N PRO A 225 -10.10 -22.35 -28.23
CA PRO A 225 -10.87 -21.63 -29.24
C PRO A 225 -11.09 -22.58 -30.42
N LEU A 226 -12.34 -22.82 -30.79
CA LEU A 226 -12.72 -23.63 -31.95
C LEU A 226 -11.88 -23.18 -33.15
N SER A 227 -10.88 -23.99 -33.50
CA SER A 227 -10.14 -23.84 -34.74
C SER A 227 -11.11 -24.23 -35.83
N VAL A 228 -11.83 -23.25 -36.38
CA VAL A 228 -12.65 -23.45 -37.57
C VAL A 228 -11.69 -23.76 -38.72
N VAL A 229 -11.39 -25.04 -38.92
CA VAL A 229 -10.76 -25.51 -40.15
C VAL A 229 -11.85 -25.46 -41.22
N LEU A 230 -11.84 -24.38 -42.01
CA LEU A 230 -12.57 -24.33 -43.28
C LEU A 230 -11.95 -25.40 -44.18
N VAL A 231 -12.60 -26.55 -44.26
CA VAL A 231 -12.34 -27.54 -45.30
C VAL A 231 -13.05 -27.04 -46.55
N SER A 232 -12.29 -26.42 -47.46
CA SER A 232 -12.71 -26.07 -48.82
C SER A 232 -12.61 -27.26 -49.75
#